data_AF-A0A2V8LC30-F1
#
_entry.id   AF-A0A2V8LC30-F1
#
_cell.length_a   1.000
_cell.length_b   1.000
_cell.length_c   1.000
_cell.angle_alpha   90.00
_cell.angle_beta   90.00
_cell.angle_gamma   90.00
#
_symmetry.space_group_name_H-M   'P 1'
#
loop_
_entity.id
_entity.type
_entity.pdbx_description
1 polymer ?
#
loop_
_entity_poly.entity_id
_entity_poly.type
_entity_poly.pdbx_seq_one_letter_code
_entity_poly.pdbx_strand_id
1 'polypeptide(L)'
;DVAVKIRLLGEEMVHEDKDLYVYAHTAFHTAGEQRAFLLEGHTSYGLEEAKRGLEQLLVICKEEGVKCECEYVEVNQDGDEISDHFQVT
;
A
#
# COMPACT_ATOMS: atom_id res chain seq x y z
N ASP A 1 22.63 25.79 -3.91
CA ASP A 1 21.98 24.54 -3.48
C ASP A 1 21.64 23.67 -4.67
N VAL A 2 22.16 22.44 -4.68
CA VAL A 2 21.86 21.48 -5.75
C VAL A 2 20.75 20.58 -5.25
N ALA A 3 19.56 20.72 -5.84
CA ALA A 3 18.46 19.80 -5.59
C ALA A 3 18.79 18.45 -6.27
N VAL A 4 19.02 17.41 -5.48
CA VAL A 4 19.28 16.06 -5.98
C VAL A 4 17.94 15.34 -6.14
N LYS A 5 17.64 14.90 -7.37
CA LYS A 5 16.49 14.05 -7.67
C LYS A 5 16.95 12.61 -7.82
N ILE A 6 16.57 11.76 -6.88
CA ILE A 6 16.81 10.31 -6.94
C ILE A 6 15.57 9.67 -7.55
N ARG A 7 15.76 8.80 -8.55
CA ARG A 7 14.71 7.97 -9.15
C ARG A 7 15.07 6.51 -8.95
N LEU A 8 14.20 5.78 -8.27
CA LEU A 8 14.25 4.32 -8.19
C LEU A 8 13.37 3.77 -9.33
N LEU A 9 13.92 2.83 -10.10
CA LEU A 9 13.25 2.15 -11.20
C LEU A 9 13.36 0.65 -10.95
N GLY A 10 12.23 -0.05 -10.93
CA GLY A 10 12.15 -1.48 -10.68
C GLY A 10 10.74 -1.99 -10.96
N GLU A 11 10.61 -3.28 -11.20
CA GLU A 11 9.31 -3.94 -11.38
C GLU A 11 8.66 -4.27 -10.03
N GLU A 12 9.49 -4.52 -9.01
CA GLU A 12 9.11 -4.91 -7.66
C GLU A 12 9.99 -4.23 -6.58
N MET A 13 9.45 -4.12 -5.36
CA MET A 13 10.13 -3.68 -4.15
C MET A 13 9.59 -4.49 -2.97
N VAL A 14 10.48 -5.06 -2.15
CA VAL A 14 10.12 -5.75 -0.90
C VAL A 14 10.79 -5.04 0.27
N HIS A 15 10.05 -4.84 1.36
CA HIS A 15 10.55 -4.39 2.65
C HIS A 15 9.95 -5.27 3.75
N GLU A 16 10.77 -5.72 4.69
CA GLU A 16 10.34 -6.55 5.80
C GLU A 16 11.09 -6.15 7.07
N ASP A 17 10.33 -5.89 8.13
CA ASP A 17 10.81 -5.77 9.49
C ASP A 17 9.90 -6.55 10.46
N LYS A 18 10.13 -6.38 11.78
CA LYS A 18 9.39 -7.11 12.82
C LYS A 18 7.89 -6.79 12.90
N ASP A 19 7.48 -5.62 12.40
CA ASP A 19 6.13 -5.08 12.54
C ASP A 19 5.45 -4.84 11.19
N LEU A 20 6.22 -4.86 10.10
CA LEU A 20 5.78 -4.48 8.78
C LEU A 20 6.45 -5.33 7.70
N TYR A 21 5.63 -5.94 6.87
CA TYR A 21 6.04 -6.47 5.57
C TYR A 21 5.30 -5.70 4.49
N VAL A 22 6.03 -5.22 3.48
CA VAL A 22 5.50 -4.51 2.33
C VAL A 22 6.12 -5.10 1.08
N TYR A 23 5.27 -5.44 0.13
CA TYR A 23 5.61 -5.84 -1.21
C TYR A 23 4.90 -4.91 -2.18
N ALA A 24 5.65 -4.30 -3.09
CA ALA A 24 5.10 -3.45 -4.11
C ALA A 24 5.56 -3.89 -5.49
N HIS A 25 4.66 -3.88 -6.47
CA HIS A 25 4.99 -4.27 -7.84
C HIS A 25 4.14 -3.54 -8.87
N THR A 26 4.61 -3.53 -10.12
CA THR A 26 3.81 -3.04 -11.25
C THR A 26 2.72 -4.07 -11.56
N ALA A 27 1.47 -3.69 -11.35
CA ALA A 27 0.28 -4.46 -11.68
C ALA A 27 -0.50 -3.80 -12.83
N PHE A 28 -1.37 -4.56 -13.48
CA PHE A 28 -2.30 -4.05 -14.49
C PHE A 28 -3.71 -4.14 -13.92
N HIS A 29 -4.35 -2.99 -13.75
CA HIS A 29 -5.72 -2.92 -13.25
C HIS A 29 -6.68 -3.21 -14.43
N THR A 30 -6.95 -4.50 -14.67
CA THR A 30 -7.67 -5.08 -15.83
C THR A 30 -6.89 -5.15 -17.14
N ALA A 31 -7.39 -5.97 -18.08
CA ALA A 31 -6.74 -6.35 -19.33
C ALA A 31 -6.41 -5.14 -20.22
N GLY A 32 -5.24 -4.54 -19.98
CA GLY A 32 -4.60 -3.61 -20.90
C GLY A 32 -4.63 -2.13 -20.52
N GLU A 33 -5.26 -1.71 -19.42
CA GLU A 33 -5.27 -0.29 -19.03
C GLU A 33 -4.64 -0.03 -17.67
N GLN A 34 -3.70 0.92 -17.67
CA GLN A 34 -2.96 1.48 -16.54
C GLN A 34 -1.99 0.55 -15.79
N ARG A 35 -0.72 0.98 -15.74
CA ARG A 35 0.23 0.51 -14.73
C ARG A 35 -0.28 1.00 -13.37
N ALA A 36 -0.92 0.12 -12.62
CA ALA A 36 -1.15 0.33 -11.21
C ALA A 36 0.12 -0.04 -10.46
N PHE A 37 0.51 0.77 -9.49
CA PHE A 37 1.52 0.35 -8.52
C PHE A 37 0.76 -0.25 -7.36
N LEU A 38 0.80 -1.58 -7.24
CA LEU A 38 0.12 -2.29 -6.16
C LEU A 38 1.10 -2.39 -5.00
N LEU A 39 0.66 -1.99 -3.81
CA LEU A 39 1.39 -2.11 -2.56
C LEU A 39 0.55 -3.00 -1.63
N GLU A 40 1.08 -4.17 -1.32
CA GLU A 40 0.48 -5.16 -0.44
C GLU A 40 1.36 -5.32 0.78
N GLY A 41 0.79 -5.61 1.93
CA GLY A 41 1.57 -5.76 3.14
C GLY A 41 0.76 -6.27 4.30
N HIS A 42 1.48 -6.71 5.34
CA HIS A 42 0.87 -7.03 6.62
C HIS A 42 1.55 -6.21 7.71
N THR A 43 0.80 -5.88 8.74
CA THR A 43 1.31 -5.16 9.89
C THR A 43 0.81 -5.75 11.19
N SER A 44 1.64 -5.67 12.24
CA SER A 44 1.25 -6.02 13.61
C SER A 44 0.49 -4.90 14.33
N TYR A 45 0.25 -3.75 13.67
CA TYR A 45 -0.51 -2.63 14.22
C TYR A 45 -1.98 -2.98 14.44
N GLY A 46 -2.61 -2.34 15.43
CA GLY A 46 -4.05 -2.40 15.64
C GLY A 46 -4.82 -1.67 14.53
N LEU A 47 -6.12 -1.94 14.46
CA LEU A 47 -7.04 -1.39 13.45
C LEU A 47 -6.98 0.14 13.34
N GLU A 48 -7.01 0.85 14.47
CA GLU A 48 -7.01 2.31 14.51
C GLU A 48 -5.69 2.90 14.02
N GLU A 49 -4.56 2.28 14.39
CA GLU A 49 -3.24 2.68 13.89
C GLU A 49 -3.11 2.45 12.39
N ALA A 50 -3.56 1.29 11.89
CA ALA A 50 -3.54 0.96 10.47
C ALA A 50 -4.41 1.92 9.66
N LYS A 51 -5.63 2.18 10.11
CA LYS A 51 -6.57 3.13 9.49
C LYS A 51 -5.97 4.52 9.37
N ARG A 52 -5.41 5.07 10.46
CA ARG A 52 -4.76 6.38 10.45
C ARG A 52 -3.59 6.43 9.46
N GLY A 53 -2.80 5.35 9.38
CA GLY A 53 -1.70 5.24 8.43
C GLY A 53 -2.18 5.26 6.97
N LEU A 54 -3.23 4.50 6.65
CA LEU A 54 -3.82 4.46 5.31
C LEU A 54 -4.46 5.81 4.91
N GLU A 55 -5.16 6.47 5.83
CA GLU A 55 -5.72 7.81 5.59
C GLU A 55 -4.62 8.84 5.29
N GLN A 56 -3.49 8.80 6.01
CA GLN A 56 -2.35 9.67 5.74
C GLN A 56 -1.71 9.38 4.37
N LEU A 57 -1.60 8.11 3.99
CA LEU A 57 -1.06 7.72 2.69
C LEU A 57 -1.93 8.27 1.54
N LEU A 58 -3.25 8.17 1.65
CA LEU A 58 -4.17 8.69 0.63
C LEU A 58 -4.10 10.21 0.50
N VAL A 59 -3.91 10.93 1.60
CA VAL A 59 -3.67 12.38 1.56
C VAL A 59 -2.40 12.69 0.77
N ILE A 60 -1.29 12.00 1.05
CA ILE A 60 -0.02 12.17 0.33
C ILE A 60 -0.21 11.86 -1.17
N CYS A 61 -0.86 10.75 -1.51
CA CYS A 61 -1.13 10.39 -2.90
C CYS A 61 -1.93 11.47 -3.62
N LYS A 62 -2.97 12.00 -2.96
CA LYS A 62 -3.81 13.07 -3.52
C LYS A 62 -3.01 14.36 -3.76
N GLU A 63 -2.15 14.75 -2.82
CA GLU A 63 -1.28 15.93 -2.96
C GLU A 63 -0.30 15.80 -4.13
N GLU A 64 0.18 14.58 -4.38
CA GLU A 64 1.07 14.25 -5.51
C GLU A 64 0.32 13.97 -6.83
N GLY A 65 -1.02 14.06 -6.84
CA GLY A 65 -1.85 13.79 -8.02
C GLY A 65 -1.88 12.30 -8.43
N VAL A 66 -1.51 11.40 -7.51
CA VAL A 66 -1.54 9.95 -7.68
C VAL A 66 -2.93 9.44 -7.28
N LYS A 67 -3.63 8.80 -8.21
CA LYS A 67 -4.86 8.07 -7.90
C LYS A 67 -4.49 6.78 -7.16
N CYS A 68 -5.01 6.60 -5.96
CA CYS A 68 -4.74 5.45 -5.10
C CYS A 68 -6.04 5.04 -4.42
N GLU A 69 -6.21 3.74 -4.21
CA GLU A 69 -7.27 3.13 -3.42
C GLU A 69 -6.57 2.24 -2.39
N CYS A 70 -7.06 2.20 -1.16
CA CYS A 70 -6.51 1.36 -0.11
C CYS A 70 -7.58 0.39 0.40
N GLU A 71 -7.23 -0.89 0.46
CA GLU A 71 -8.04 -1.95 1.03
C GLU A 71 -7.35 -2.47 2.29
N TYR A 72 -8.11 -2.59 3.38
CA TYR A 72 -7.66 -3.24 4.61
C TYR A 72 -8.49 -4.50 4.83
N VAL A 73 -7.83 -5.61 5.12
CA VAL A 73 -8.46 -6.90 5.43
C VAL A 73 -7.75 -7.51 6.65
N GLU A 74 -8.53 -7.82 7.69
CA GLU A 74 -8.01 -8.59 8.83
C GLU A 74 -8.08 -10.10 8.54
N VAL A 75 -6.94 -10.78 8.69
CA VAL A 75 -6.80 -12.23 8.46
C VAL A 75 -6.35 -12.98 9.72
N ASN A 76 -6.71 -14.26 9.83
CA ASN A 76 -6.26 -15.14 10.90
C ASN A 76 -4.86 -15.72 10.61
N GLN A 77 -4.39 -16.63 11.48
CA GLN A 77 -3.09 -17.29 11.35
C GLN A 77 -2.97 -18.20 10.12
N ASP A 78 -4.09 -18.65 9.57
CA ASP A 78 -4.16 -19.47 8.36
C ASP A 78 -4.27 -18.61 7.09
N GLY A 79 -4.38 -17.27 7.25
CA GLY A 79 -4.56 -16.31 6.16
C GLY A 79 -6.02 -16.12 5.71
N ASP A 80 -6.99 -16.70 6.42
CA ASP A 80 -8.40 -16.51 6.11
C ASP A 80 -8.90 -15.16 6.67
N GLU A 81 -9.73 -14.46 5.89
CA GLU A 81 -10.39 -13.22 6.31
C GLU A 81 -11.34 -13.48 7.49
N ILE A 82 -11.23 -12.68 8.56
CA ILE A 82 -11.96 -12.96 9.82
C ILE A 82 -12.85 -11.86 10.34
N SER A 83 -12.69 -10.59 9.96
CA SER A 83 -13.56 -9.56 10.52
C SER A 83 -13.71 -8.30 9.67
N ASP A 84 -12.72 -7.43 9.65
CA ASP A 84 -12.87 -6.05 9.23
C ASP A 84 -12.31 -5.85 7.82
N HIS A 85 -13.22 -5.53 6.91
CA HIS A 85 -12.90 -5.07 5.57
C HIS A 85 -13.37 -3.63 5.42
N PHE A 86 -12.46 -2.72 5.09
CA PHE A 86 -12.84 -1.38 4.69
C PHE A 86 -12.00 -0.89 3.51
N GLN A 87 -12.64 -0.12 2.64
CA GLN A 87 -12.01 0.60 1.55
C GLN A 87 -11.91 2.08 1.91
N VAL A 88 -10.76 2.68 1.66
CA VAL A 88 -10.56 4.12 1.75
C VAL A 88 -10.22 4.65 0.36
N THR A 89 -11.01 5.63 -0.11
CA THR A 89 -10.94 6.25 -1.45
C THR A 89 -10.73 7.75 -1.35
#